data_AF-A0A2B4RKX0-F1
#
_entry.id   AF-A0A2B4RKX0-F1
#
_cell.length_a   1.000
_cell.length_b   1.000
_cell.length_c   1.000
_cell.angle_alpha   90.00
_cell.angle_beta   90.00
_cell.angle_gamma   90.00
#
_symmetry.space_group_name_H-M   'P 1'
#
loop_
_entity.id
_entity.type
_entity.pdbx_description
1 polymer ?
#
loop_
_entity_poly.entity_id
_entity_poly.type
_entity_poly.pdbx_seq_one_letter_code
_entity_poly.pdbx_strand_id
1 'polypeptide(L)'
;MNYFEETILTVDCSEDLLTSMDEKKKLVFSEDSIEKLRLAMYKLDELQQQCQVALEPTLEQHGLNSDKVTTFQIRELSRVLFQRASVDKTDVEKMEEDLQLFQIFKAAIKLVTKSGDENVQQLRDNLEHWLNSITPVIIEVLQSNGISPPKPTTSAHVKETLNKQTKDFLEFVSDNDKENVVVKERTPIEEDLTDNYRSAVCDVRNYVTVRDLGTLLLIFKKDFGHAIRRS
;
A
#
# COMPACT_ATOMS: atom_id res chain seq x y z
N MET A 1 11.30 -21.45 -33.73
CA MET A 1 10.07 -20.65 -33.60
C MET A 1 9.97 -20.26 -32.13
N ASN A 2 10.44 -19.07 -31.76
CA ASN A 2 9.68 -17.80 -31.74
C ASN A 2 8.64 -17.83 -30.60
N TYR A 3 8.59 -16.95 -29.60
CA TYR A 3 9.18 -15.64 -29.31
C TYR A 3 9.12 -15.46 -27.79
N PHE A 4 10.18 -14.99 -27.13
CA PHE A 4 10.07 -14.20 -25.89
C PHE A 4 11.37 -13.38 -25.77
N GLU A 5 11.58 -12.52 -26.78
CA GLU A 5 12.46 -11.36 -26.65
C GLU A 5 11.66 -10.23 -25.99
N GLU A 6 12.29 -9.63 -24.98
CA GLU A 6 12.14 -8.24 -24.54
C GLU A 6 10.77 -7.58 -24.73
N THR A 7 10.02 -7.50 -23.64
CA THR A 7 9.12 -6.35 -23.45
C THR A 7 9.51 -5.67 -22.15
N ILE A 8 10.64 -4.96 -22.21
CA ILE A 8 10.88 -3.82 -21.34
C ILE A 8 9.78 -2.82 -21.69
N LEU A 9 8.82 -2.64 -20.79
CA LEU A 9 7.84 -1.56 -20.85
C LEU A 9 8.58 -0.23 -20.67
N THR A 10 9.26 0.24 -21.71
CA THR A 10 9.48 1.65 -21.94
C THR A 10 8.11 2.27 -22.14
N VAL A 11 7.58 2.88 -21.08
CA VAL A 11 6.43 3.75 -21.15
C VAL A 11 6.87 4.99 -21.93
N ASP A 12 6.73 4.93 -23.25
CA ASP A 12 6.69 6.12 -24.08
C ASP A 12 5.40 6.85 -23.70
N CYS A 13 5.56 7.89 -22.87
CA CYS A 13 4.50 8.87 -22.62
C CYS A 13 4.29 9.68 -23.90
N SER A 14 3.47 9.15 -24.82
CA SER A 14 2.88 9.97 -25.88
C SER A 14 2.02 11.05 -25.23
N GLU A 15 2.36 12.32 -25.50
CA GLU A 15 1.71 13.54 -25.00
C GLU A 15 0.24 13.71 -25.44
N ASP A 16 -0.36 12.75 -26.13
CA ASP A 16 -1.65 12.91 -26.84
C ASP A 16 -2.86 12.22 -26.19
N LEU A 17 -2.89 12.11 -24.86
CA LEU A 17 -4.12 11.79 -24.11
C LEU A 17 -4.49 12.90 -23.12
N LEU A 18 -4.38 14.16 -23.55
CA LEU A 18 -5.12 15.27 -22.96
C LEU A 18 -6.58 15.23 -23.43
N THR A 19 -7.33 14.20 -23.00
CA THR A 19 -8.79 14.28 -23.03
C THR A 19 -9.23 15.34 -22.03
N SER A 20 -9.99 16.31 -22.53
CA SER A 20 -10.43 17.51 -21.82
C SER A 20 -11.15 17.18 -20.51
N MET A 21 -10.40 17.18 -19.41
CA MET A 21 -10.97 17.30 -18.08
C MET A 21 -11.38 18.76 -17.92
N ASP A 22 -12.68 19.02 -17.69
CA ASP A 22 -13.19 20.34 -17.31
C ASP A 22 -12.27 20.98 -16.26
N GLU A 23 -11.76 22.19 -16.49
CA GLU A 23 -10.88 22.90 -15.55
C GLU A 23 -11.47 23.01 -14.15
N LYS A 24 -12.81 22.93 -14.03
CA LYS A 24 -13.56 22.90 -12.77
C LYS A 24 -13.36 21.63 -11.92
N LYS A 25 -12.75 20.58 -12.46
CA LYS A 25 -12.52 19.28 -11.80
C LYS A 25 -11.07 19.08 -11.35
N LYS A 26 -10.20 20.08 -11.54
CA LYS A 26 -8.78 20.03 -11.18
C LYS A 26 -8.53 20.65 -9.81
N LEU A 27 -7.69 19.98 -9.01
CA LEU A 27 -7.19 20.56 -7.77
C LEU A 27 -6.12 21.60 -8.07
N VAL A 28 -6.17 22.74 -7.37
CA VAL A 28 -5.12 23.76 -7.42
C VAL A 28 -4.15 23.51 -6.28
N PHE A 29 -2.86 23.45 -6.60
CA PHE A 29 -1.79 23.22 -5.63
C PHE A 29 -0.96 24.48 -5.45
N SER A 30 -0.61 24.80 -4.20
CA SER A 30 0.41 25.83 -3.93
C SER A 30 1.81 25.27 -4.23
N GLU A 31 2.77 26.15 -4.53
CA GLU A 31 4.17 25.75 -4.75
C GLU A 31 4.76 25.00 -3.56
N ASP A 32 4.46 25.47 -2.33
CA ASP A 32 4.89 24.84 -1.08
C ASP A 32 4.27 23.43 -0.91
N SER A 33 2.97 23.28 -1.21
CA SER A 33 2.33 21.95 -1.18
C SER A 33 2.95 21.01 -2.20
N ILE A 34 3.28 21.49 -3.40
CA ILE A 34 3.94 20.70 -4.44
C ILE A 34 5.31 20.22 -3.95
N GLU A 35 6.13 21.11 -3.38
CA GLU A 35 7.46 20.77 -2.88
C GLU A 35 7.39 19.73 -1.76
N LYS A 36 6.48 19.91 -0.79
CA LYS A 36 6.27 18.96 0.30
C LYS A 36 5.79 17.60 -0.19
N LEU A 37 4.82 17.57 -1.11
CA LEU A 37 4.33 16.32 -1.71
C LEU A 37 5.45 15.60 -2.47
N ARG A 38 6.25 16.32 -3.26
CA ARG A 38 7.41 15.74 -3.97
C ARG A 38 8.40 15.09 -3.02
N LEU A 39 8.84 15.82 -1.98
CA LEU A 39 9.81 15.32 -1.02
C LEU A 39 9.27 14.10 -0.28
N ALA A 40 8.02 14.18 0.21
CA ALA A 40 7.39 13.07 0.90
C ALA A 40 7.25 11.86 0.00
N MET A 41 6.84 12.04 -1.27
CA MET A 41 6.70 10.93 -2.21
C MET A 41 8.02 10.24 -2.51
N TYR A 42 9.08 11.00 -2.76
CA TYR A 42 10.41 10.46 -2.96
C TYR A 42 10.87 9.63 -1.75
N LYS A 43 10.68 10.15 -0.54
CA LYS A 43 11.09 9.48 0.69
C LYS A 43 10.25 8.25 1.00
N LEU A 44 8.95 8.31 0.78
CA LEU A 44 8.06 7.16 0.96
C LEU A 44 8.39 6.04 -0.02
N ASP A 45 8.64 6.34 -1.30
CA ASP A 45 9.05 5.33 -2.29
C ASP A 45 10.36 4.64 -1.89
N GLU A 46 11.39 5.42 -1.57
CA GLU A 46 12.71 4.93 -1.17
C GLU A 46 12.61 4.00 0.06
N LEU A 47 11.94 4.45 1.11
CA LEU A 47 11.80 3.69 2.35
C LEU A 47 10.89 2.47 2.20
N GLN A 48 9.84 2.57 1.37
CA GLN A 48 8.92 1.47 1.14
C GLN A 48 9.63 0.31 0.45
N GLN A 49 10.43 0.59 -0.59
CA GLN A 49 11.21 -0.43 -1.29
C GLN A 49 12.22 -1.11 -0.36
N GLN A 50 12.97 -0.33 0.42
CA GLN A 50 13.93 -0.87 1.39
C GLN A 50 13.24 -1.75 2.44
N CYS A 51 12.10 -1.32 2.96
CA CYS A 51 11.33 -2.06 3.96
C CYS A 51 10.73 -3.35 3.37
N GLN A 52 10.27 -3.32 2.12
CA GLN A 52 9.74 -4.51 1.44
C GLN A 52 10.83 -5.58 1.28
N VAL A 53 12.02 -5.18 0.78
CA VAL A 53 13.17 -6.08 0.62
C VAL A 53 13.60 -6.66 1.97
N ALA A 54 13.60 -5.86 3.04
CA ALA A 54 13.96 -6.33 4.37
C ALA A 54 12.94 -7.33 4.96
N LEU A 55 11.67 -7.27 4.54
CA LEU A 55 10.61 -8.18 5.00
C LEU A 55 10.49 -9.45 4.16
N GLU A 56 11.02 -9.49 2.93
CA GLU A 56 10.90 -10.66 2.06
C GLU A 56 11.48 -11.96 2.68
N PRO A 57 12.65 -11.94 3.35
CA PRO A 57 13.19 -13.13 4.01
C PRO A 57 12.31 -13.68 5.15
N THR A 58 11.43 -12.87 5.74
CA THR A 58 10.53 -13.36 6.81
C THR A 58 9.39 -14.21 6.25
N LEU A 59 9.04 -14.05 4.97
CA LEU A 59 8.08 -14.93 4.29
C LEU A 59 8.65 -16.32 4.07
N GLU A 60 9.93 -16.40 3.68
CA GLU A 60 10.62 -17.66 3.37
C GLU A 60 10.69 -18.59 4.59
N GLN A 61 10.78 -18.02 5.79
CA GLN A 61 10.74 -18.76 7.07
C GLN A 61 9.45 -19.56 7.25
N HIS A 62 8.37 -19.15 6.58
CA HIS A 62 7.05 -19.80 6.61
C HIS A 62 6.75 -20.61 5.34
N GLY A 63 7.74 -20.83 4.47
CA GLY A 63 7.53 -21.52 3.18
C GLY A 63 6.71 -20.71 2.18
N LEU A 64 6.64 -19.39 2.38
CA LEU A 64 5.98 -18.44 1.49
C LEU A 64 7.03 -17.67 0.69
N ASN A 65 6.63 -17.13 -0.45
CA ASN A 65 7.43 -16.19 -1.22
C ASN A 65 6.55 -15.02 -1.67
N SER A 66 7.18 -13.99 -2.22
CA SER A 66 6.49 -12.80 -2.72
C SER A 66 5.39 -13.16 -3.72
N ASP A 67 5.64 -14.09 -4.65
CA ASP A 67 4.69 -14.59 -5.64
C ASP A 67 3.42 -15.19 -5.02
N LYS A 68 3.54 -16.07 -4.02
CA LYS A 68 2.38 -16.67 -3.34
C LYS A 68 1.51 -15.62 -2.64
N VAL A 69 2.14 -14.57 -2.11
CA VAL A 69 1.47 -13.49 -1.39
C VAL A 69 0.92 -12.41 -2.34
N THR A 70 1.30 -12.39 -3.63
CA THR A 70 0.78 -11.41 -4.61
C THR A 70 -0.73 -11.41 -4.76
N THR A 71 -1.37 -12.57 -4.54
CA THR A 71 -2.83 -12.74 -4.66
C THR A 71 -3.61 -12.11 -3.50
N PHE A 72 -2.96 -11.90 -2.36
CA PHE A 72 -3.57 -11.24 -1.22
C PHE A 72 -3.31 -9.74 -1.29
N GLN A 73 -4.35 -8.91 -1.25
CA GLN A 73 -4.25 -7.45 -1.21
C GLN A 73 -5.16 -6.89 -0.12
N ILE A 74 -4.76 -5.79 0.51
CA ILE A 74 -5.61 -5.06 1.48
C ILE A 74 -6.91 -4.65 0.78
N ARG A 75 -8.04 -5.11 1.32
CA ARG A 75 -9.36 -4.98 0.68
C ARG A 75 -9.71 -3.54 0.31
N GLU A 76 -9.38 -2.59 1.18
CA GLU A 76 -9.65 -1.17 0.97
C GLU A 76 -8.91 -0.63 -0.25
N LEU A 77 -7.66 -1.04 -0.45
CA LEU A 77 -6.88 -0.69 -1.64
C LEU A 77 -7.46 -1.37 -2.90
N SER A 78 -7.80 -2.65 -2.84
CA SER A 78 -8.43 -3.37 -3.96
C SER A 78 -9.73 -2.71 -4.40
N ARG A 79 -10.55 -2.24 -3.44
CA ARG A 79 -11.80 -1.54 -3.72
C ARG A 79 -11.55 -0.23 -4.48
N VAL A 80 -10.58 0.58 -4.03
CA VAL A 80 -10.25 1.84 -4.70
C VAL A 80 -9.71 1.58 -6.11
N LEU A 81 -8.80 0.62 -6.27
CA LEU A 81 -8.28 0.21 -7.58
C LEU A 81 -9.40 -0.20 -8.55
N PHE A 82 -10.33 -1.04 -8.09
CA PHE A 82 -11.46 -1.48 -8.89
C PHE A 82 -12.37 -0.31 -9.30
N GLN A 83 -12.66 0.59 -8.37
CA GLN A 83 -13.49 1.77 -8.64
C GLN A 83 -12.82 2.74 -9.60
N ARG A 84 -11.51 2.99 -9.46
CA ARG A 84 -10.75 3.87 -10.37
C ARG A 84 -10.59 3.27 -11.77
N ALA A 85 -10.60 1.95 -11.91
CA ALA A 85 -10.62 1.30 -13.21
C ALA A 85 -11.99 1.38 -13.92
N SER A 86 -13.07 1.58 -13.16
CA SER A 86 -14.44 1.49 -13.67
C SER A 86 -15.13 2.83 -13.90
N VAL A 87 -14.62 3.91 -13.31
CA VAL A 87 -15.26 5.24 -13.32
C VAL A 87 -14.19 6.31 -13.51
N ASP A 88 -14.46 7.26 -14.41
CA ASP A 88 -13.63 8.46 -14.53
C ASP A 88 -13.88 9.39 -13.34
N LYS A 89 -12.86 9.54 -12.48
CA LYS A 89 -12.92 10.31 -11.23
C LYS A 89 -12.20 11.64 -11.35
N THR A 90 -12.78 12.64 -10.70
CA THR A 90 -12.18 13.97 -10.53
C THR A 90 -10.94 13.93 -9.63
N ASP A 91 -10.11 14.96 -9.70
CA ASP A 91 -8.93 15.09 -8.82
C ASP A 91 -9.34 15.13 -7.34
N VAL A 92 -10.50 15.74 -7.05
CA VAL A 92 -11.07 15.78 -5.70
C VAL A 92 -11.37 14.39 -5.18
N GLU A 93 -12.14 13.60 -5.93
CA GLU A 93 -12.51 12.24 -5.53
C GLU A 93 -11.27 11.35 -5.37
N LYS A 94 -10.30 11.47 -6.27
CA LYS A 94 -9.01 10.76 -6.16
C LYS A 94 -8.25 11.15 -4.90
N MET A 95 -8.15 12.44 -4.60
CA MET A 95 -7.42 12.94 -3.43
C MET A 95 -8.11 12.55 -2.12
N GLU A 96 -9.44 12.55 -2.05
CA GLU A 96 -10.18 12.09 -0.87
C GLU A 96 -9.97 10.60 -0.61
N GLU A 97 -9.95 9.78 -1.67
CA GLU A 97 -9.66 8.35 -1.57
C GLU A 97 -8.22 8.08 -1.17
N ASP A 98 -7.26 8.80 -1.75
CA ASP A 98 -5.87 8.68 -1.38
C ASP A 98 -5.66 9.08 0.07
N LEU A 99 -6.29 10.15 0.55
CA LEU A 99 -6.25 10.55 1.95
C LEU A 99 -6.79 9.46 2.88
N GLN A 100 -7.92 8.83 2.54
CA GLN A 100 -8.45 7.71 3.33
C GLN A 100 -7.48 6.52 3.35
N LEU A 101 -6.89 6.18 2.20
CA LEU A 101 -5.91 5.10 2.12
C LEU A 101 -4.64 5.44 2.91
N PHE A 102 -4.07 6.64 2.78
CA PHE A 102 -2.91 7.07 3.57
C PHE A 102 -3.18 6.99 5.07
N GLN A 103 -4.39 7.32 5.53
CA GLN A 103 -4.77 7.15 6.93
C GLN A 103 -4.82 5.68 7.37
N ILE A 104 -5.32 4.79 6.52
CA ILE A 104 -5.32 3.34 6.76
C ILE A 104 -3.87 2.83 6.82
N PHE A 105 -3.02 3.18 5.85
CA PHE A 105 -1.62 2.77 5.82
C PHE A 105 -0.81 3.35 6.98
N LYS A 106 -1.11 4.57 7.43
CA LYS A 106 -0.53 5.14 8.66
C LYS A 106 -0.89 4.32 9.90
N ALA A 107 -2.09 3.76 9.98
CA ALA A 107 -2.45 2.85 11.06
C ALA A 107 -1.82 1.46 10.87
N ALA A 108 -1.76 0.96 9.63
CA ALA A 108 -1.22 -0.36 9.30
C ALA A 108 0.30 -0.44 9.49
N ILE A 109 1.06 0.60 9.08
CA ILE A 109 2.51 0.65 9.25
C ILE A 109 2.90 0.59 10.73
N LYS A 110 2.03 1.09 11.63
CA LYS A 110 2.27 0.98 13.05
C LYS A 110 2.30 -0.46 13.56
N LEU A 111 1.60 -1.34 12.86
CA LEU A 111 1.53 -2.78 13.12
C LEU A 111 2.68 -3.54 12.49
N VAL A 112 3.49 -2.91 11.64
CA VAL A 112 4.77 -3.49 11.20
C VAL A 112 5.69 -3.50 12.42
N THR A 113 5.65 -4.62 13.15
CA THR A 113 6.25 -4.76 14.48
C THR A 113 7.32 -5.84 14.50
N LYS A 114 8.41 -5.52 15.21
CA LYS A 114 9.41 -6.38 15.86
C LYS A 114 9.61 -7.77 15.26
N SER A 115 9.96 -7.86 13.98
CA SER A 115 11.08 -8.75 13.69
C SER A 115 12.21 -8.30 14.63
N GLY A 116 13.00 -9.18 15.22
CA GLY A 116 14.14 -8.77 16.06
C GLY A 116 15.18 -7.91 15.31
N ASP A 117 14.89 -7.53 14.07
CA ASP A 117 15.64 -6.71 13.17
C ASP A 117 15.39 -5.21 13.44
N GLU A 118 16.41 -4.56 13.99
CA GLU A 118 16.45 -3.12 14.24
C GLU A 118 16.31 -2.31 12.94
N ASN A 119 16.75 -2.83 11.79
CA ASN A 119 16.65 -2.16 10.50
C ASN A 119 15.18 -2.03 10.06
N VAL A 120 14.40 -3.11 10.16
CA VAL A 120 12.96 -3.09 9.82
C VAL A 120 12.22 -2.09 10.72
N GLN A 121 12.58 -2.02 12.01
CA GLN A 121 11.97 -1.06 12.94
C GLN A 121 12.30 0.39 12.55
N GLN A 122 13.56 0.69 12.23
CA GLN A 122 13.97 2.02 11.79
C GLN A 122 13.29 2.42 10.47
N LEU A 123 13.19 1.50 9.50
CA LEU A 123 12.49 1.74 8.24
C LEU A 123 11.00 2.00 8.47
N ARG A 124 10.36 1.23 9.35
CA ARG A 124 8.97 1.42 9.76
C ARG A 124 8.76 2.78 10.43
N ASP A 125 9.64 3.19 11.33
CA ASP A 125 9.55 4.49 12.02
C ASP A 125 9.69 5.66 11.04
N ASN A 126 10.61 5.53 10.08
CA ASN A 126 10.80 6.51 9.02
C ASN A 126 9.59 6.57 8.07
N LEU A 127 9.02 5.42 7.70
CA LEU A 127 7.78 5.34 6.91
C LEU A 127 6.61 6.00 7.66
N GLU A 128 6.44 5.69 8.94
CA GLU A 128 5.42 6.30 9.78
C GLU A 128 5.59 7.83 9.83
N HIS A 129 6.82 8.31 10.03
CA HIS A 129 7.13 9.73 10.02
C HIS A 129 6.69 10.41 8.72
N TRP A 130 7.06 9.87 7.56
CA TRP A 130 6.70 10.47 6.27
C TRP A 130 5.21 10.37 5.95
N LEU A 131 4.54 9.29 6.35
CA LEU A 131 3.07 9.18 6.27
C LEU A 131 2.38 10.23 7.15
N ASN A 132 2.94 10.51 8.33
CA ASN A 132 2.48 11.60 9.21
C ASN A 132 2.73 12.98 8.61
N SER A 133 3.78 13.15 7.80
CA SER A 133 4.12 14.42 7.14
C SER A 133 3.29 14.70 5.89
N ILE A 134 2.95 13.67 5.08
CA ILE A 134 2.18 13.87 3.84
C ILE A 134 0.69 14.09 4.09
N THR A 135 0.12 13.44 5.12
CA THR A 135 -1.32 13.51 5.41
C THR A 135 -1.82 14.95 5.65
N PRO A 136 -1.14 15.80 6.47
CA PRO A 136 -1.51 17.20 6.64
C PRO A 136 -1.45 18.00 5.34
N VAL A 137 -0.46 17.74 4.47
CA VAL A 137 -0.33 18.45 3.19
C VAL A 137 -1.51 18.15 2.27
N ILE A 138 -1.95 16.90 2.21
CA ILE A 138 -3.14 16.52 1.45
C ILE A 138 -4.40 17.20 2.02
N ILE A 139 -4.52 17.27 3.35
CA ILE A 139 -5.62 17.97 4.02
C ILE A 139 -5.61 19.46 3.68
N GLU A 140 -4.45 20.11 3.72
CA GLU A 140 -4.27 21.52 3.37
C GLU A 140 -4.69 21.76 1.91
N VAL A 141 -4.26 20.91 0.96
CA VAL A 141 -4.67 21.00 -0.44
C VAL A 141 -6.20 20.94 -0.58
N LEU A 142 -6.86 19.96 0.06
CA LEU A 142 -8.32 19.87 0.02
C LEU A 142 -8.99 21.12 0.58
N GLN A 143 -8.52 21.61 1.74
CA GLN A 143 -9.07 22.79 2.40
C GLN A 143 -8.88 24.08 1.59
N SER A 144 -7.70 24.27 0.98
CA SER A 144 -7.41 25.41 0.10
C SER A 144 -8.30 25.42 -1.14
N ASN A 145 -8.81 24.26 -1.56
CA ASN A 145 -9.77 24.11 -2.65
C ASN A 145 -11.23 24.12 -2.17
N GLY A 146 -11.50 24.46 -0.91
CA GLY A 146 -12.86 24.55 -0.35
C GLY A 146 -13.53 23.19 -0.08
N ILE A 147 -12.75 22.10 -0.06
CA ILE A 147 -13.25 20.74 0.15
C ILE A 147 -13.04 20.35 1.61
N SER A 148 -14.07 19.76 2.21
CA SER A 148 -13.98 19.23 3.58
C SER A 148 -13.29 17.87 3.57
N PRO A 149 -12.16 17.67 4.27
CA PRO A 149 -11.47 16.40 4.26
C PRO A 149 -12.33 15.26 4.83
N PRO A 150 -12.21 14.03 4.31
CA PRO A 150 -12.85 12.85 4.88
C PRO A 150 -12.44 12.61 6.34
N LYS A 151 -13.36 12.03 7.11
CA LYS A 151 -13.12 11.71 8.52
C LYS A 151 -11.99 10.67 8.67
N PRO A 152 -11.13 10.80 9.70
CA PRO A 152 -10.10 9.82 9.98
C PRO A 152 -10.66 8.42 10.25
N THR A 153 -9.99 7.40 9.72
CA THR A 153 -10.25 6.00 10.08
C THR A 153 -9.68 5.66 11.46
N THR A 154 -10.38 4.85 12.27
CA THR A 154 -9.92 4.45 13.60
C THR A 154 -8.89 3.31 13.54
N SER A 155 -7.75 3.47 14.22
CA SER A 155 -6.63 2.51 14.15
C SER A 155 -6.93 1.12 14.71
N ALA A 156 -7.82 1.03 15.71
CA ALA A 156 -8.23 -0.25 16.29
C ALA A 156 -8.93 -1.15 15.26
N HIS A 157 -9.82 -0.55 14.46
CA HIS A 157 -10.56 -1.26 13.42
C HIS A 157 -9.63 -1.77 12.30
N VAL A 158 -8.60 -1.00 11.95
CA VAL A 158 -7.59 -1.40 10.95
C VAL A 158 -6.85 -2.66 11.38
N LYS A 159 -6.40 -2.73 12.64
CA LYS A 159 -5.67 -3.90 13.15
C LYS A 159 -6.50 -5.18 13.09
N GLU A 160 -7.73 -5.13 13.59
CA GLU A 160 -8.63 -6.28 13.61
C GLU A 160 -8.94 -6.76 12.19
N THR A 161 -9.23 -5.82 11.29
CA THR A 161 -9.54 -6.10 9.90
C THR A 161 -8.36 -6.73 9.15
N LEU A 162 -7.16 -6.16 9.27
CA LEU A 162 -5.97 -6.70 8.60
C LEU A 162 -5.58 -8.09 9.13
N ASN A 163 -5.66 -8.29 10.45
CA ASN A 163 -5.39 -9.60 11.04
C ASN A 163 -6.40 -10.65 10.56
N LYS A 164 -7.69 -10.29 10.48
CA LYS A 164 -8.72 -11.18 9.96
C LYS A 164 -8.47 -11.53 8.50
N GLN A 165 -8.26 -10.53 7.65
CA GLN A 165 -7.97 -10.73 6.22
C GLN A 165 -6.75 -11.63 5.99
N THR A 166 -5.69 -11.45 6.79
CA THR A 166 -4.46 -12.24 6.67
C THR A 166 -4.66 -13.68 7.11
N LYS A 167 -5.44 -13.92 8.18
CA LYS A 167 -5.81 -15.29 8.61
C LYS A 167 -6.62 -16.01 7.55
N ASP A 168 -7.67 -15.36 7.02
CA ASP A 168 -8.52 -15.91 5.96
C ASP A 168 -7.67 -16.31 4.73
N PHE A 169 -6.68 -15.49 4.38
CA PHE A 169 -5.73 -15.80 3.30
C PHE A 169 -4.84 -17.01 3.59
N LEU A 170 -4.23 -17.07 4.79
CA LEU A 170 -3.35 -18.17 5.17
C LEU A 170 -4.09 -19.51 5.24
N GLU A 171 -5.35 -19.51 5.69
CA GLU A 171 -6.22 -20.68 5.67
C GLU A 171 -6.48 -21.15 4.22
N PHE A 172 -6.83 -20.23 3.32
CA PHE A 172 -7.03 -20.53 1.89
C PHE A 172 -5.77 -21.10 1.22
N VAL A 173 -4.59 -20.54 1.50
CA VAL A 173 -3.32 -21.05 0.97
C VAL A 173 -3.03 -22.45 1.53
N SER A 174 -3.23 -22.66 2.83
CA SER A 174 -3.02 -23.97 3.48
C SER A 174 -3.97 -25.07 2.98
N ASP A 175 -5.15 -24.69 2.48
CA ASP A 175 -6.11 -25.62 1.89
C ASP A 175 -5.81 -26.01 0.45
N ASN A 176 -5.17 -25.12 -0.31
CA ASN A 176 -4.84 -25.35 -1.71
C ASN A 176 -3.40 -25.88 -1.93
N ASP A 177 -2.44 -25.56 -1.05
CA ASP A 177 -1.04 -25.98 -1.12
C ASP A 177 -0.73 -27.14 -0.14
N LYS A 178 -1.46 -28.26 -0.26
CA LYS A 178 -1.28 -29.45 0.60
C LYS A 178 0.15 -30.05 0.60
N GLU A 179 0.99 -29.69 -0.37
CA GLU A 179 2.35 -30.24 -0.53
C GLU A 179 3.48 -29.30 -0.05
N ASN A 180 3.25 -27.99 0.16
CA ASN A 180 4.37 -27.04 0.35
C ASN A 180 4.20 -26.04 1.52
N VAL A 181 3.05 -25.97 2.16
CA VAL A 181 2.87 -25.10 3.33
C VAL A 181 2.96 -25.98 4.57
N VAL A 182 4.15 -26.02 5.16
CA VAL A 182 4.40 -26.72 6.42
C VAL A 182 3.83 -25.87 7.57
N VAL A 183 2.51 -25.73 7.62
CA VAL A 183 1.81 -25.74 8.90
C VAL A 183 1.79 -27.22 9.29
N LYS A 184 2.82 -27.65 10.04
CA LYS A 184 2.96 -29.03 10.52
C LYS A 184 1.61 -29.55 11.04
N GLU A 185 1.11 -30.56 10.33
CA GLU A 185 0.02 -31.48 10.69
C GLU A 185 -1.32 -30.85 11.12
N ARG A 186 -2.32 -31.05 10.26
CA ARG A 186 -3.73 -30.74 10.48
C ARG A 186 -4.30 -31.57 11.63
N THR A 187 -4.46 -30.95 12.80
CA THR A 187 -5.52 -31.32 13.76
C THR A 187 -6.64 -30.27 13.72
N PRO A 188 -7.90 -30.66 13.99
CA PRO A 188 -9.04 -29.76 13.93
C PRO A 188 -8.86 -28.55 14.85
N ILE A 189 -9.31 -27.40 14.36
CA ILE A 189 -9.28 -26.06 14.95
C ILE A 189 -9.63 -26.09 16.45
N GLU A 190 -8.60 -26.08 17.30
CA GLU A 190 -8.67 -25.67 18.70
C GLU A 190 -7.72 -24.47 18.89
N GLU A 191 -8.12 -23.54 19.75
CA GLU A 191 -7.65 -22.15 19.88
C GLU A 191 -6.16 -21.96 20.25
N ASP A 192 -5.34 -23.02 20.22
CA ASP A 192 -3.90 -23.05 20.53
C ASP A 192 -3.03 -23.02 19.26
N LEU A 193 -3.17 -21.96 18.48
CA LEU A 193 -2.22 -21.64 17.42
C LEU A 193 -0.83 -21.43 18.04
N THR A 194 0.03 -22.43 17.88
CA THR A 194 1.47 -22.38 18.17
C THR A 194 2.07 -21.04 17.71
N ASP A 195 3.03 -20.50 18.46
CA ASP A 195 3.66 -19.19 18.21
C ASP A 195 4.06 -18.96 16.73
N ASN A 196 4.32 -20.04 16.00
CA ASN A 196 4.63 -20.05 14.58
C ASN A 196 3.51 -19.47 13.69
N TYR A 197 2.24 -19.89 13.87
CA TYR A 197 1.14 -19.36 13.05
C TYR A 197 0.86 -17.88 13.36
N ARG A 198 1.01 -17.49 14.63
CA ARG A 198 0.93 -16.08 15.02
C ARG A 198 2.04 -15.26 14.37
N SER A 199 3.26 -15.81 14.25
CA SER A 199 4.35 -15.17 13.51
C SER A 199 4.04 -15.05 12.03
N ALA A 200 3.57 -16.12 11.37
CA ALA A 200 3.21 -16.11 9.96
C ALA A 200 2.15 -15.03 9.63
N VAL A 201 1.10 -14.92 10.46
CA VAL A 201 0.10 -13.85 10.32
C VAL A 201 0.75 -12.46 10.40
N CYS A 202 1.68 -12.25 11.33
CA CYS A 202 2.38 -10.98 11.46
C CYS A 202 3.29 -10.70 10.25
N ASP A 203 4.10 -11.67 9.83
CA ASP A 203 5.08 -11.51 8.76
C ASP A 203 4.40 -11.25 7.40
N VAL A 204 3.35 -12.02 7.08
CA VAL A 204 2.56 -11.80 5.86
C VAL A 204 1.85 -10.44 5.90
N ARG A 205 1.21 -10.09 7.02
CA ARG A 205 0.57 -8.78 7.18
C ARG A 205 1.57 -7.64 7.00
N ASN A 206 2.76 -7.76 7.59
CA ASN A 206 3.80 -6.74 7.52
C ASN A 206 4.26 -6.55 6.08
N TYR A 207 4.59 -7.64 5.38
CA TYR A 207 5.02 -7.60 3.99
C TYR A 207 3.94 -6.98 3.08
N VAL A 208 2.70 -7.47 3.19
CA VAL A 208 1.56 -6.99 2.38
C VAL A 208 1.29 -5.52 2.62
N THR A 209 1.34 -5.07 3.89
CA THR A 209 1.17 -3.65 4.23
C THR A 209 2.21 -2.78 3.52
N VAL A 210 3.47 -3.18 3.51
CA VAL A 210 4.54 -2.39 2.88
C VAL A 210 4.46 -2.47 1.36
N ARG A 211 4.20 -3.64 0.78
CA ARG A 211 4.00 -3.81 -0.68
C ARG A 211 2.82 -2.99 -1.19
N ASP A 212 1.68 -3.04 -0.49
CA ASP A 212 0.47 -2.33 -0.88
C ASP A 212 0.58 -0.82 -0.69
N LEU A 213 1.40 -0.36 0.27
CA LEU A 213 1.80 1.04 0.34
C LEU A 213 2.48 1.45 -0.97
N GLY A 214 3.42 0.65 -1.49
CA GLY A 214 4.07 0.93 -2.78
C GLY A 214 3.08 1.06 -3.94
N THR A 215 2.01 0.26 -3.93
CA THR A 215 0.92 0.36 -4.91
C THR A 215 0.15 1.68 -4.75
N LEU A 216 -0.20 2.08 -3.52
CA LEU A 216 -0.82 3.39 -3.25
C LEU A 216 0.07 4.54 -3.74
N LEU A 217 1.37 4.52 -3.43
CA LEU A 217 2.31 5.56 -3.86
C LEU A 217 2.36 5.66 -5.39
N LEU A 218 2.34 4.53 -6.09
CA LEU A 218 2.31 4.51 -7.56
C LEU A 218 1.02 5.12 -8.11
N ILE A 219 -0.14 4.80 -7.53
CA ILE A 219 -1.42 5.36 -7.93
C ILE A 219 -1.41 6.88 -7.72
N PHE A 220 -1.00 7.35 -6.54
CA PHE A 220 -0.92 8.77 -6.23
C PHE A 220 -0.04 9.53 -7.24
N LYS A 221 1.11 8.95 -7.61
CA LYS A 221 2.00 9.52 -8.65
C LYS A 221 1.39 9.50 -10.05
N LYS A 222 0.52 8.54 -10.38
CA LYS A 222 -0.19 8.54 -11.66
C LYS A 222 -1.23 9.64 -11.71
N ASP A 223 -2.01 9.79 -10.64
CA ASP A 223 -3.08 10.77 -10.58
C ASP A 223 -2.54 12.21 -10.47
N PHE A 224 -1.58 12.45 -9.59
CA PHE A 224 -1.04 13.79 -9.31
C PHE A 224 0.36 14.02 -9.85
N GLY A 225 0.85 13.13 -10.71
CA GLY A 225 2.15 13.20 -11.38
C GLY A 225 2.39 14.54 -12.09
N HIS A 226 1.36 15.08 -12.71
CA HIS A 226 1.40 16.36 -13.41
C HIS A 226 1.65 17.55 -12.46
N ALA A 227 1.17 17.48 -11.22
CA ALA A 227 1.43 18.50 -10.20
C ALA A 227 2.82 18.33 -9.55
N ILE A 228 3.30 17.09 -9.45
CA ILE A 228 4.55 16.75 -8.73
C ILE A 228 5.78 16.51 -9.62
N ARG A 229 5.68 16.47 -10.95
CA ARG A 229 6.86 16.41 -11.83
C ARG A 229 7.53 17.79 -11.94
N ARG A 230 8.86 17.83 -12.05
CA ARG A 230 9.61 19.06 -12.33
C ARG A 230 9.22 19.57 -13.73
N SER A 231 8.87 20.85 -13.80
CA SER A 231 8.98 21.67 -15.01
C SER A 231 10.44 21.83 -15.40
#